data_AF-A0A241W5N1-F1
#
_entry.id   AF-A0A241W5N1-F1
#
_cell.length_a   1.000
_cell.length_b   1.000
_cell.length_c   1.000
_cell.angle_alpha   90.00
_cell.angle_beta   90.00
_cell.angle_gamma   90.00
#
_symmetry.space_group_name_H-M   'P 1'
#
loop_
_entity.id
_entity.type
_entity.pdbx_description
1 polymer ?
#
loop_
_entity_poly.entity_id
_entity_poly.type
_entity_poly.pdbx_seq_one_letter_code
_entity_poly.pdbx_strand_id
1 'polypeptide(L)'
;MNDFFLANGRSISVLIGESEIAVQQFKMYNLDEWFPAAITLKTFLEKKDYSDEILTELFTSHGPQVLHLMQIATSLPQADLIQGAATDEQGFKLLLKTILEVNTAYFKEPKPRQRAKSGEQQSSWFNAFQFLVAQGHQHSEIMQMSYGCFINYLKAAQKVYLDDNKLHANVIRAAHHSDKKGFEKFQSELTKH
;
A
#
# COMPACT_ATOMS: atom_id res chain seq x y z
N MET A 1 0.26 10.55 -5.37
CA MET A 1 -0.18 10.99 -4.01
C MET A 1 1.04 11.23 -3.15
N ASN A 2 0.99 12.24 -2.27
CA ASN A 2 2.07 12.49 -1.30
C ASN A 2 1.91 11.62 -0.04
N ASP A 3 2.94 11.57 0.80
CA ASP A 3 2.96 10.70 1.98
C ASP A 3 1.88 11.04 3.00
N PHE A 4 1.54 12.33 3.15
CA PHE A 4 0.47 12.79 4.04
C PHE A 4 -0.93 12.35 3.59
N PHE A 5 -1.18 12.31 2.28
CA PHE A 5 -2.43 11.79 1.73
C PHE A 5 -2.61 10.32 2.10
N LEU A 6 -1.55 9.53 1.95
CA LEU A 6 -1.55 8.11 2.32
C LEU A 6 -1.73 7.93 3.82
N ALA A 7 -0.93 8.63 4.63
CA ALA A 7 -0.94 8.52 6.09
C ALA A 7 -2.30 8.87 6.71
N ASN A 8 -2.96 9.91 6.22
CA ASN A 8 -4.25 10.37 6.72
C ASN A 8 -5.45 9.63 6.09
N GLY A 9 -5.21 8.68 5.17
CA GLY A 9 -6.30 7.93 4.53
C GLY A 9 -7.31 8.82 3.79
N ARG A 10 -6.85 9.96 3.25
CA ARG A 10 -7.74 10.94 2.59
C ARG A 10 -8.45 10.34 1.37
N SER A 11 -9.65 10.85 1.12
CA SER A 11 -10.42 10.60 -0.09
C SER A 11 -10.22 11.72 -1.12
N ILE A 12 -10.60 11.44 -2.37
CA ILE A 12 -10.72 12.44 -3.44
C ILE A 12 -12.16 12.46 -3.92
N SER A 13 -12.74 13.65 -4.00
CA SER A 13 -14.05 13.83 -4.62
C SER A 13 -13.92 13.90 -6.14
N VAL A 14 -14.77 13.15 -6.83
CA VAL A 14 -14.92 13.19 -8.29
C VAL A 14 -16.34 13.65 -8.60
N LEU A 15 -16.46 14.64 -9.47
CA LEU A 15 -17.76 15.15 -9.92
C LEU A 15 -18.17 14.40 -11.19
N ILE A 16 -19.29 13.69 -11.13
CA ILE A 16 -19.88 12.96 -12.26
C ILE A 16 -21.29 13.51 -12.46
N GLY A 17 -21.52 14.19 -13.57
CA GLY A 17 -22.75 14.97 -13.79
C GLY A 17 -22.93 16.02 -12.68
N GLU A 18 -23.98 15.87 -11.87
CA GLU A 18 -24.27 16.75 -10.72
C GLU A 18 -23.90 16.13 -9.36
N SER A 19 -23.40 14.89 -9.35
CA SER A 19 -23.11 14.15 -8.12
C SER A 19 -21.62 14.17 -7.77
N GLU A 20 -21.31 14.50 -6.51
CA GLU A 20 -19.97 14.42 -5.96
C GLU A 20 -19.76 13.06 -5.29
N ILE A 21 -18.85 12.25 -5.82
CA ILE A 21 -18.54 10.91 -5.33
C ILE A 21 -17.17 10.92 -4.66
N ALA A 22 -17.12 10.55 -3.38
CA ALA A 22 -15.88 10.42 -2.65
C ALA A 22 -15.20 9.07 -2.92
N VAL A 23 -13.99 9.10 -3.45
CA VAL A 23 -13.13 7.94 -3.70
C VAL A 23 -12.16 7.76 -2.55
N GLN A 24 -12.26 6.64 -1.85
CA GLN A 24 -11.46 6.31 -0.66
C GLN A 24 -10.28 5.40 -1.01
N GLN A 25 -9.27 5.42 -0.12
CA GLN A 25 -8.19 4.46 -0.16
C GLN A 25 -8.64 3.11 0.45
N PHE A 26 -8.19 2.00 -0.10
CA PHE A 26 -8.41 0.69 0.47
C PHE A 26 -7.71 0.56 1.82
N LYS A 27 -8.43 0.02 2.80
CA LYS A 27 -7.93 -0.17 4.16
C LYS A 27 -7.53 -1.62 4.41
N MET A 28 -6.75 -1.83 5.45
CA MET A 28 -6.31 -3.18 5.83
C MET A 28 -7.43 -4.02 6.45
N TYR A 29 -8.45 -3.41 7.08
CA TYR A 29 -9.51 -4.15 7.79
C TYR A 29 -10.34 -5.07 6.89
N ASN A 30 -10.48 -4.73 5.60
CA ASN A 30 -11.23 -5.50 4.60
C ASN A 30 -10.32 -5.99 3.47
N LEU A 31 -9.05 -6.24 3.80
CA LEU A 31 -8.05 -6.74 2.85
C LEU A 31 -8.54 -7.97 2.10
N ASP A 32 -9.18 -8.91 2.78
CA ASP A 32 -9.76 -10.13 2.22
C ASP A 32 -10.87 -9.86 1.21
N GLU A 33 -11.64 -8.78 1.39
CA GLU A 33 -12.73 -8.41 0.48
C GLU A 33 -12.22 -7.78 -0.82
N TRP A 34 -11.29 -6.83 -0.75
CA TRP A 34 -10.84 -6.10 -1.94
C TRP A 34 -9.65 -6.77 -2.65
N PHE A 35 -8.78 -7.47 -1.93
CA PHE A 35 -7.54 -8.01 -2.49
C PHE A 35 -7.75 -9.00 -3.65
N PRO A 36 -8.70 -9.95 -3.61
CA PRO A 36 -8.92 -10.89 -4.71
C PRO A 36 -9.35 -10.21 -6.02
N ALA A 37 -10.13 -9.14 -5.95
CA ALA A 37 -10.51 -8.37 -7.13
C ALA A 37 -9.34 -7.46 -7.59
N ALA A 38 -8.65 -6.83 -6.64
CA ALA A 38 -7.54 -5.94 -6.93
C ALA A 38 -6.35 -6.65 -7.57
N ILE A 39 -6.06 -7.90 -7.19
CA ILE A 39 -4.97 -8.67 -7.81
C ILE A 39 -5.27 -8.96 -9.28
N THR A 40 -6.52 -9.32 -9.63
CA THR A 40 -6.94 -9.51 -11.03
C THR A 40 -6.73 -8.25 -11.85
N LEU A 41 -7.19 -7.10 -11.35
CA LEU A 41 -7.02 -5.81 -12.02
C LEU A 41 -5.55 -5.41 -12.14
N LYS A 42 -4.76 -5.57 -11.08
CA LYS A 42 -3.33 -5.26 -11.07
C LYS A 42 -2.55 -6.12 -12.06
N THR A 43 -2.90 -7.40 -12.20
CA THR A 43 -2.29 -8.30 -13.19
C THR A 43 -2.67 -7.88 -14.61
N PHE A 44 -3.92 -7.54 -14.87
CA PHE A 44 -4.36 -7.06 -16.19
C PHE A 44 -3.67 -5.74 -16.59
N LEU A 45 -3.55 -4.81 -15.63
CA LEU A 45 -2.95 -3.49 -15.81
C LEU A 45 -1.41 -3.50 -15.78
N GLU A 46 -0.78 -4.67 -15.70
CA GLU A 46 0.67 -4.75 -15.60
C GLU A 46 1.33 -4.12 -16.85
N LYS A 47 2.12 -3.06 -16.62
CA LYS A 47 2.79 -2.26 -17.67
C LYS A 47 1.86 -1.53 -18.64
N LYS A 48 0.56 -1.50 -18.37
CA LYS A 48 -0.42 -0.69 -19.10
C LYS A 48 -0.56 0.69 -18.44
N ASP A 49 -0.88 1.71 -19.23
CA ASP A 49 -1.34 2.99 -18.71
C ASP A 49 -2.85 2.95 -18.41
N TYR A 50 -3.40 4.05 -17.89
CA TYR A 50 -4.83 4.18 -17.59
C TYR A 50 -5.51 5.00 -18.68
N SER A 51 -5.31 4.61 -19.94
CA SER A 51 -6.01 5.18 -21.10
C SER A 51 -7.45 4.67 -21.15
N ASP A 52 -8.33 5.43 -21.80
CA ASP A 52 -9.76 5.09 -21.85
C ASP A 52 -10.00 3.76 -22.57
N GLU A 53 -9.19 3.44 -23.58
CA GLU A 53 -9.25 2.17 -24.31
C GLU A 53 -8.95 0.99 -23.38
N ILE A 54 -7.89 1.13 -22.56
CA ILE A 54 -7.48 0.08 -21.62
C ILE A 54 -8.50 -0.07 -20.50
N LEU A 55 -9.08 1.02 -20.01
CA LEU A 55 -10.13 0.97 -18.99
C LEU A 55 -11.41 0.32 -19.54
N THR A 56 -11.73 0.53 -20.81
CA THR A 56 -12.83 -0.15 -21.51
C THR A 56 -12.56 -1.65 -21.63
N GLU A 57 -11.35 -2.03 -22.05
CA GLU A 57 -10.91 -3.43 -22.15
C GLU A 57 -10.94 -4.13 -20.78
N LEU A 58 -10.48 -3.43 -19.74
CA LEU A 58 -10.48 -3.90 -18.35
C LEU A 58 -11.91 -4.17 -17.87
N PHE A 59 -12.84 -3.24 -18.08
CA PHE A 59 -14.23 -3.42 -17.69
C PHE A 59 -14.91 -4.55 -18.46
N THR A 60 -14.61 -4.70 -19.75
CA THR A 60 -15.16 -5.77 -20.58
C THR A 60 -14.67 -7.15 -20.12
N SER A 61 -13.39 -7.26 -19.74
CA SER A 61 -12.76 -8.52 -19.35
C SER A 61 -12.99 -8.90 -17.88
N HIS A 62 -13.09 -7.91 -16.99
CA HIS A 62 -13.09 -8.07 -15.54
C HIS A 62 -14.17 -7.23 -14.85
N GLY A 63 -15.30 -7.00 -15.53
CA GLY A 63 -16.41 -6.16 -15.06
C GLY A 63 -16.85 -6.43 -13.61
N PRO A 64 -17.08 -7.70 -13.18
CA PRO A 64 -17.45 -7.99 -11.81
C PRO A 64 -16.40 -7.53 -10.79
N GLN A 65 -15.11 -7.73 -11.07
CA GLN A 65 -14.02 -7.30 -10.20
C GLN A 65 -13.89 -5.78 -10.16
N VAL A 66 -14.09 -5.11 -11.31
CA VAL A 66 -14.12 -3.65 -11.40
C VAL A 66 -15.24 -3.09 -10.53
N LEU A 67 -16.48 -3.55 -10.71
CA LEU A 67 -17.64 -3.09 -9.95
C LEU A 67 -17.48 -3.31 -8.45
N HIS A 68 -16.94 -4.47 -8.05
CA HIS A 68 -16.66 -4.77 -6.64
C HIS A 68 -15.67 -3.79 -6.03
N LEU A 69 -14.55 -3.51 -6.70
CA LEU A 69 -13.57 -2.53 -6.20
C LEU A 69 -14.13 -1.10 -6.17
N MET A 70 -14.92 -0.73 -7.18
CA MET A 70 -15.56 0.57 -7.23
C MET A 70 -16.55 0.74 -6.08
N GLN A 71 -17.34 -0.29 -5.76
CA GLN A 71 -18.23 -0.30 -4.60
C GLN A 71 -17.44 -0.09 -3.31
N ILE A 72 -16.35 -0.83 -3.10
CA ILE A 72 -15.53 -0.69 -1.88
C ILE A 72 -14.91 0.71 -1.78
N ALA A 73 -14.40 1.25 -2.89
CA ALA A 73 -13.73 2.55 -2.89
C ALA A 73 -14.69 3.74 -2.76
N THR A 74 -15.93 3.62 -3.24
CA THR A 74 -16.90 4.73 -3.26
C THR A 74 -18.04 4.58 -2.25
N SER A 75 -18.18 3.40 -1.65
CA SER A 75 -19.34 3.02 -0.84
C SER A 75 -20.69 3.08 -1.59
N LEU A 76 -20.67 3.12 -2.93
CA LEU A 76 -21.88 3.11 -3.76
C LEU A 76 -22.35 1.68 -4.06
N PRO A 77 -23.67 1.42 -4.11
CA PRO A 77 -24.22 0.16 -4.59
C PRO A 77 -23.78 -0.17 -6.02
N GLN A 78 -23.57 -1.46 -6.33
CA GLN A 78 -23.23 -1.87 -7.69
C GLN A 78 -24.30 -1.50 -8.73
N ALA A 79 -25.59 -1.48 -8.32
CA ALA A 79 -26.67 -1.07 -9.21
C ALA A 79 -26.47 0.36 -9.73
N ASP A 80 -26.10 1.28 -8.84
CA ASP A 80 -25.86 2.69 -9.18
C ASP A 80 -24.62 2.83 -10.07
N LEU A 81 -23.58 2.02 -9.82
CA LEU A 81 -22.37 1.99 -10.65
C LEU A 81 -22.65 1.45 -12.07
N ILE A 82 -23.49 0.42 -12.20
CA ILE A 82 -23.91 -0.12 -13.50
C ILE A 82 -24.75 0.90 -14.25
N GLN A 83 -25.69 1.57 -13.57
CA GLN A 83 -26.49 2.63 -14.16
C GLN A 83 -25.61 3.81 -14.59
N GLY A 84 -24.63 4.19 -13.78
CA GLY A 84 -23.63 5.20 -14.10
C GLY A 84 -22.84 4.85 -15.36
N ALA A 85 -22.36 3.60 -15.47
CA ALA A 85 -21.66 3.13 -16.67
C ALA A 85 -22.50 3.21 -17.95
N ALA A 86 -23.81 2.98 -17.84
CA ALA A 86 -24.73 3.04 -18.98
C ALA A 86 -25.14 4.47 -19.36
N THR A 87 -25.19 5.39 -18.38
CA THR A 87 -25.69 6.76 -18.57
C THR A 87 -24.57 7.74 -18.92
N ASP A 88 -23.41 7.60 -18.26
CA ASP A 88 -22.23 8.44 -18.45
C ASP A 88 -20.96 7.58 -18.46
N GLU A 89 -20.66 7.01 -19.63
CA GLU A 89 -19.49 6.17 -19.83
C GLU A 89 -18.18 6.91 -19.50
N GLN A 90 -18.10 8.20 -19.81
CA GLN A 90 -16.90 9.00 -19.58
C GLN A 90 -16.70 9.29 -18.09
N GLY A 91 -17.78 9.66 -17.38
CA GLY A 91 -17.77 9.78 -15.92
C GLY A 91 -17.38 8.48 -15.23
N PHE A 92 -17.91 7.35 -15.71
CA PHE A 92 -17.54 6.03 -15.18
C PHE A 92 -16.06 5.72 -15.36
N LYS A 93 -15.48 5.98 -16.54
CA LYS A 93 -14.04 5.81 -16.78
C LYS A 93 -13.20 6.73 -15.92
N LEU A 94 -13.63 7.99 -15.76
CA LEU A 94 -12.98 8.94 -14.86
C LEU A 94 -12.96 8.42 -13.42
N LEU A 95 -14.09 7.91 -12.93
CA LEU A 95 -14.21 7.33 -11.58
C LEU A 95 -13.26 6.15 -11.39
N LEU A 96 -13.28 5.21 -12.34
CA LEU A 96 -12.40 4.05 -12.32
C LEU A 96 -10.93 4.46 -12.31
N LYS A 97 -10.55 5.41 -13.16
CA LYS A 97 -9.21 5.98 -13.20
C LYS A 97 -8.83 6.60 -11.85
N THR A 98 -9.70 7.41 -11.25
CA THR A 98 -9.44 8.01 -9.94
C THR A 98 -9.27 6.98 -8.85
N ILE A 99 -10.04 5.88 -8.86
CA ILE A 99 -9.87 4.78 -7.91
C ILE A 99 -8.50 4.14 -8.02
N LEU A 100 -8.03 3.88 -9.25
CA LEU A 100 -6.69 3.35 -9.49
C LEU A 100 -5.60 4.34 -9.03
N GLU A 101 -5.80 5.65 -9.24
CA GLU A 101 -4.88 6.72 -8.86
C GLU A 101 -4.78 6.94 -7.35
N VAL A 102 -5.92 6.99 -6.65
CA VAL A 102 -6.01 7.07 -5.19
C VAL A 102 -5.33 5.85 -4.55
N ASN A 103 -5.48 4.68 -5.16
CA ASN A 103 -4.92 3.41 -4.66
C ASN A 103 -3.61 3.01 -5.36
N THR A 104 -2.86 3.99 -5.90
CA THR A 104 -1.58 3.78 -6.58
C THR A 104 -0.55 3.01 -5.76
N ALA A 105 -0.56 3.15 -4.43
CA ALA A 105 0.34 2.42 -3.55
C ALA A 105 0.23 0.89 -3.73
N TYR A 106 -0.95 0.39 -4.06
CA TYR A 106 -1.16 -1.03 -4.40
C TYR A 106 -0.89 -1.29 -5.89
N PHE A 107 -1.56 -0.56 -6.79
CA PHE A 107 -1.55 -0.88 -8.22
C PHE A 107 -0.20 -0.64 -8.91
N LYS A 108 0.62 0.29 -8.39
CA LYS A 108 1.97 0.59 -8.91
C LYS A 108 3.08 0.08 -8.00
N GLU A 109 2.77 -0.77 -7.03
CA GLU A 109 3.80 -1.37 -6.18
C GLU A 109 4.77 -2.21 -7.03
N PRO A 110 6.09 -1.95 -6.95
CA PRO A 110 7.06 -2.71 -7.73
C PRO A 110 7.05 -4.18 -7.30
N LYS A 111 7.16 -5.09 -8.27
CA LYS A 111 7.31 -6.52 -7.96
C LYS A 111 8.53 -6.72 -7.07
N PRO A 112 8.43 -7.56 -6.02
CA PRO A 112 9.57 -7.85 -5.16
C PRO A 112 10.73 -8.38 -6.01
N ARG A 113 11.92 -7.76 -5.87
CA ARG A 113 13.11 -8.04 -6.69
C ARG A 113 13.73 -9.42 -6.44
N GLN A 114 13.28 -10.15 -5.42
CA GLN A 114 13.83 -11.47 -5.07
C GLN A 114 12.72 -12.51 -5.08
N ARG A 115 12.91 -13.56 -5.88
CA ARG A 115 12.22 -14.83 -5.67
C ARG A 115 12.68 -15.33 -4.30
N ALA A 116 11.76 -15.48 -3.35
CA ALA A 116 12.04 -16.16 -2.09
C ALA A 116 12.76 -17.48 -2.42
N LYS A 117 13.89 -17.75 -1.74
CA LYS A 117 14.54 -19.05 -1.89
C LYS A 117 13.53 -20.10 -1.45
N SER A 118 13.33 -21.14 -2.26
CA SER A 118 12.41 -22.23 -1.96
C SER A 118 12.72 -22.81 -0.57
N GLY A 119 11.83 -22.60 0.40
CA GLY A 119 12.00 -23.03 1.80
C GLY A 119 11.90 -21.92 2.84
N GLU A 120 12.01 -20.64 2.46
CA GLU A 120 11.68 -19.53 3.37
C GLU A 120 10.16 -19.45 3.55
N GLN A 121 9.71 -19.50 4.80
CA GLN A 121 8.30 -19.31 5.15
C GLN A 121 7.86 -17.95 4.58
N GLN A 122 6.91 -18.00 3.63
CA GLN A 122 6.43 -16.79 2.97
C GLN A 122 5.96 -15.80 4.04
N SER A 123 6.53 -14.60 4.03
CA SER A 123 6.11 -13.53 4.92
C SER A 123 4.61 -13.31 4.75
N SER A 124 3.83 -13.63 5.78
CA SER A 124 2.40 -13.42 5.79
C SER A 124 2.08 -11.99 6.24
N TRP A 125 0.88 -11.50 5.92
CA TRP A 125 0.38 -10.25 6.49
C TRP A 125 0.36 -10.29 8.02
N PHE A 126 0.17 -11.47 8.62
CA PHE A 126 0.24 -11.67 10.06
C PHE A 126 1.64 -11.37 10.63
N ASN A 127 2.70 -11.81 9.96
CA ASN A 127 4.08 -11.48 10.37
C ASN A 127 4.35 -9.97 10.29
N ALA A 128 3.83 -9.31 9.25
CA ALA A 128 3.96 -7.86 9.11
C ALA A 128 3.19 -7.11 10.22
N PHE A 129 2.00 -7.58 10.57
CA PHE A 129 1.21 -7.03 11.69
C PHE A 129 1.93 -7.22 13.02
N GLN A 130 2.40 -8.43 13.30
CA GLN A 130 3.15 -8.73 14.52
C GLN A 130 4.39 -7.85 14.63
N PHE A 131 5.10 -7.63 13.53
CA PHE A 131 6.26 -6.75 13.51
C PHE A 131 5.88 -5.30 13.86
N LEU A 132 4.83 -4.74 13.25
CA LEU A 132 4.37 -3.39 13.59
C LEU A 132 3.87 -3.28 15.04
N VAL A 133 3.21 -4.31 15.56
CA VAL A 133 2.81 -4.38 16.96
C VAL A 133 4.02 -4.38 17.90
N ALA A 134 5.08 -5.13 17.55
CA ALA A 134 6.34 -5.10 18.30
C ALA A 134 7.04 -3.73 18.26
N GLN A 135 6.73 -2.90 17.27
CA GLN A 135 7.19 -1.51 17.16
C GLN A 135 6.22 -0.48 17.81
N GLY A 136 5.19 -0.96 18.52
CA GLY A 136 4.31 -0.13 19.35
C GLY A 136 2.95 0.23 18.73
N HIS A 137 2.63 -0.23 17.52
CA HIS A 137 1.30 -0.03 16.95
C HIS A 137 0.25 -0.96 17.57
N GLN A 138 -0.99 -0.49 17.67
CA GLN A 138 -2.10 -1.36 18.04
C GLN A 138 -2.67 -2.08 16.82
N HIS A 139 -3.17 -3.30 16.99
CA HIS A 139 -3.82 -4.06 15.91
C HIS A 139 -4.97 -3.26 15.26
N SER A 140 -5.80 -2.61 16.07
CA SER A 140 -6.90 -1.76 15.62
C SER A 140 -6.45 -0.60 14.73
N GLU A 141 -5.33 0.04 15.07
CA GLU A 141 -4.73 1.11 14.27
C GLU A 141 -4.29 0.58 12.91
N ILE A 142 -3.57 -0.55 12.90
CA ILE A 142 -3.09 -1.20 11.66
C ILE A 142 -4.27 -1.55 10.75
N MET A 143 -5.36 -2.09 11.29
CA MET A 143 -6.58 -2.40 10.52
C MET A 143 -7.20 -1.16 9.88
N GLN A 144 -7.13 0.00 10.54
CA GLN A 144 -7.66 1.26 10.00
C GLN A 144 -6.72 1.98 9.01
N MET A 145 -5.47 1.56 8.91
CA MET A 145 -4.53 2.13 7.93
C MET A 145 -5.00 1.83 6.51
N SER A 146 -4.80 2.79 5.60
CA SER A 146 -4.84 2.49 4.18
C SER A 146 -3.70 1.54 3.82
N TYR A 147 -3.85 0.77 2.75
CA TYR A 147 -2.80 -0.13 2.27
C TYR A 147 -1.47 0.61 2.07
N GLY A 148 -1.50 1.80 1.48
CA GLY A 148 -0.30 2.61 1.25
C GLY A 148 0.36 3.08 2.56
N CYS A 149 -0.46 3.49 3.54
CA CYS A 149 0.00 3.84 4.88
C CYS A 149 0.70 2.64 5.56
N PHE A 150 0.02 1.49 5.57
CA PHE A 150 0.54 0.24 6.13
C PHE A 150 1.90 -0.14 5.53
N ILE A 151 2.03 -0.17 4.21
CA ILE A 151 3.28 -0.53 3.53
C ILE A 151 4.42 0.43 3.86
N ASN A 152 4.13 1.74 3.94
CA ASN A 152 5.15 2.74 4.26
C ASN A 152 5.61 2.64 5.71
N TYR A 153 4.70 2.45 6.68
CA TYR A 153 5.07 2.19 8.07
C TYR A 153 5.89 0.91 8.20
N LEU A 154 5.48 -0.18 7.54
CA LEU A 154 6.22 -1.43 7.56
C LEU A 154 7.65 -1.26 7.06
N LYS A 155 7.85 -0.57 5.92
CA LYS A 155 9.18 -0.29 5.37
C LYS A 155 10.02 0.59 6.29
N ALA A 156 9.44 1.63 6.87
CA ALA A 156 10.12 2.53 7.80
C ALA A 156 10.57 1.78 9.07
N ALA A 157 9.66 1.01 9.66
CA ALA A 157 9.93 0.19 10.84
C ALA A 157 11.02 -0.87 10.58
N GLN A 158 10.96 -1.56 9.43
CA GLN A 158 11.99 -2.53 9.03
C GLN A 158 13.36 -1.86 8.86
N LYS A 159 13.40 -0.67 8.26
CA LYS A 159 14.64 0.09 8.09
C LYS A 159 15.26 0.44 9.44
N VAL A 160 14.47 1.02 10.34
CA VAL A 160 14.91 1.38 11.69
C VAL A 160 15.44 0.15 12.44
N TYR A 161 14.68 -0.95 12.43
CA TYR A 161 15.08 -2.21 13.06
C TYR A 161 16.40 -2.78 12.50
N LEU A 162 16.61 -2.72 11.19
CA LEU A 162 17.85 -3.19 10.57
C LEU A 162 19.03 -2.26 10.89
N ASP A 163 18.81 -0.95 10.92
CA ASP A 163 19.87 0.02 11.21
C ASP A 163 20.29 -0.05 12.69
N ASP A 164 19.36 -0.28 13.61
CA ASP A 164 19.64 -0.55 15.02
C ASP A 164 20.44 -1.85 15.23
N ASN A 165 20.04 -2.94 14.56
CA ASN A 165 20.79 -4.20 14.61
C ASN A 165 22.22 -4.07 14.03
N LYS A 166 22.40 -3.30 12.95
CA LYS A 166 23.73 -3.00 12.41
C LYS A 166 24.56 -2.20 13.42
N LEU A 167 23.95 -1.22 14.09
CA LEU A 167 24.60 -0.46 15.14
C LEU A 167 25.07 -1.39 16.26
N HIS A 168 24.20 -2.24 16.79
CA HIS A 168 24.56 -3.23 17.81
C HIS A 168 25.70 -4.16 17.37
N ALA A 169 25.64 -4.70 16.15
CA ALA A 169 26.72 -5.53 15.62
C ALA A 169 28.05 -4.77 15.52
N ASN A 170 28.02 -3.50 15.15
CA ASN A 170 29.21 -2.65 15.11
C ASN A 170 29.74 -2.34 16.52
N VAL A 171 28.87 -2.09 17.50
CA VAL A 171 29.24 -1.92 18.91
C VAL A 171 29.93 -3.17 19.43
N ILE A 172 29.37 -4.37 19.20
CA ILE A 172 29.94 -5.66 19.61
C ILE A 172 31.31 -5.86 18.96
N ARG A 173 31.44 -5.60 17.65
CA ARG A 173 32.73 -5.72 16.94
C ARG A 173 33.76 -4.75 17.51
N ALA A 174 33.39 -3.49 17.77
CA ALA A 174 34.27 -2.51 18.37
C ALA A 174 34.70 -2.97 19.78
N ALA A 175 33.78 -3.41 20.62
CA ALA A 175 34.08 -3.88 21.97
C ALA A 175 35.03 -5.09 22.00
N HIS A 176 34.89 -6.03 21.05
CA HIS A 176 35.71 -7.25 21.02
C HIS A 176 37.05 -7.11 20.28
N HIS A 177 37.15 -6.20 19.31
CA HIS A 177 38.31 -6.15 18.40
C HIS A 177 39.04 -4.80 18.34
N SER A 178 38.52 -3.73 18.95
CA SER A 178 39.24 -2.44 19.00
C SER A 178 40.10 -2.33 20.25
N ASP A 179 41.19 -1.57 20.14
CA ASP A 179 41.95 -1.13 21.30
C ASP A 179 41.17 -0.03 22.05
N LYS A 180 41.58 0.27 23.28
CA LYS A 180 40.89 1.27 24.14
C LYS A 180 40.66 2.60 23.42
N LYS A 181 41.64 3.07 22.65
CA LYS A 181 41.59 4.33 21.91
C LYS A 181 40.61 4.27 20.73
N GLY A 182 40.56 3.15 20.00
CA GLY A 182 39.59 2.90 18.94
C GLY A 182 38.15 2.87 19.46
N PHE A 183 37.93 2.24 20.61
CA PHE A 183 36.62 2.19 21.26
C PHE A 183 36.15 3.57 21.75
N GLU A 184 37.02 4.31 22.45
CA GLU A 184 36.73 5.68 22.90
C GLU A 184 36.40 6.63 21.74
N LYS A 185 37.11 6.49 20.60
CA LYS A 185 36.82 7.25 19.39
C LYS A 185 35.43 6.92 18.84
N PHE A 186 35.09 5.64 18.72
CA PHE A 186 33.77 5.20 18.25
C PHE A 186 32.64 5.70 19.18
N GLN A 187 32.82 5.63 20.50
CA GLN A 187 31.87 6.18 21.46
C GLN A 187 31.67 7.68 21.27
N SER A 188 32.76 8.43 21.05
CA SER A 188 32.69 9.88 20.80
C SER A 188 31.96 10.24 19.50
N GLU A 189 32.05 9.39 18.47
CA GLU A 189 31.35 9.56 17.20
C GLU A 189 29.84 9.29 17.34
N LEU A 190 29.44 8.34 18.18
CA LEU A 190 28.02 8.08 18.47
C LEU A 190 27.32 9.24 19.20
N THR A 191 28.05 9.98 20.03
CA THR A 191 27.50 11.12 20.81
C THR A 191 27.46 12.45 20.04
N LYS A 192 27.93 12.51 18.79
CA LYS A 192 28.01 13.75 18.01
C LYS A 192 26.72 14.14 17.26
N HIS A 193 25.64 13.41 17.49
CA HIS A 193 24.31 13.65 16.92
C HIS A 193 23.26 13.67 18.03
#